data_AF-A0A831XGE3-F1
#
_entry.id   AF-A0A831XGE3-F1
#
_cell.length_a   1.000
_cell.length_b   1.000
_cell.length_c   1.000
_cell.angle_alpha   90.00
_cell.angle_beta   90.00
_cell.angle_gamma   90.00
#
_symmetry.space_group_name_H-M   'P 1'
#
loop_
_entity.id
_entity.type
_entity.pdbx_description
1 polymer ?
#
loop_
_entity_poly.entity_id
_entity_poly.type
_entity_poly.pdbx_seq_one_letter_code
_entity_poly.pdbx_strand_id
1 'polypeptide(L)' 'MKAFREAKGKRLVYLTAYDYPTARLAEAAGGDAILVGDSLGMVVL' A
#
# COMPACT_ATOMS: atom_id res chain seq x y z
N MET A 1 -11.92 -8.81 1.85
CA MET A 1 -10.98 -9.97 1.87
C MET A 1 -10.92 -10.78 0.56
N LYS A 2 -11.89 -10.69 -0.37
CA LYS A 2 -11.88 -11.46 -1.65
C LYS A 2 -10.78 -11.05 -2.63
N ALA A 3 -10.49 -9.75 -2.77
CA ALA A 3 -9.55 -9.21 -3.77
C ALA A 3 -8.14 -9.84 -3.71
N PHE A 4 -7.54 -9.97 -2.53
CA PHE A 4 -6.21 -10.58 -2.39
C PHE A 4 -6.21 -12.11 -2.57
N ARG A 5 -7.32 -12.80 -2.29
CA ARG A 5 -7.42 -14.26 -2.50
C ARG A 5 -7.46 -14.61 -3.98
N GLU A 6 -8.06 -13.74 -4.79
CA GLU A 6 -8.18 -13.90 -6.25
C GLU A 6 -6.92 -13.46 -7.01
N ALA A 7 -6.00 -12.76 -6.34
CA ALA A 7 -4.71 -12.35 -6.92
C ALA A 7 -3.65 -13.46 -6.96
N LYS A 8 -4.01 -14.70 -6.60
CA LYS A 8 -3.07 -15.84 -6.55
C LYS A 8 -2.41 -16.06 -7.91
N GLY A 9 -1.07 -15.99 -7.96
CA GLY A 9 -0.29 -16.12 -9.19
C GLY A 9 -0.02 -14.80 -9.94
N LYS A 10 -0.56 -13.67 -9.47
CA LYS A 10 -0.23 -12.32 -9.97
C LYS A 10 0.78 -11.65 -9.04
N ARG A 11 1.71 -10.88 -9.61
CA ARG A 11 2.55 -9.97 -8.82
C ARG A 11 1.70 -8.79 -8.40
N LEU A 12 1.83 -8.38 -7.14
CA LEU A 12 1.14 -7.25 -6.56
C LEU A 12 2.16 -6.25 -6.05
N VAL A 13 1.90 -4.97 -6.26
CA VAL A 13 2.73 -3.84 -5.82
C VAL A 13 2.07 -3.19 -4.62
N TYR A 14 2.81 -3.14 -3.51
CA TYR A 14 2.38 -2.53 -2.26
C TYR A 14 3.28 -1.35 -1.93
N LEU A 15 2.68 -0.28 -1.43
CA LEU A 15 3.41 0.91 -0.99
C LEU A 15 3.04 1.21 0.46
N THR A 16 4.00 1.67 1.26
CA THR A 16 3.71 2.22 2.56
C THR A 16 3.23 3.66 2.40
N ALA A 17 2.13 4.00 3.06
CA ALA A 17 1.64 5.37 3.15
C ALA A 17 0.97 5.54 4.51
N TYR A 18 1.19 6.69 5.13
CA TYR A 18 0.79 6.95 6.51
C TYR A 18 -0.14 8.15 6.66
N ASP A 19 -0.31 8.92 5.59
CA ASP A 19 -1.19 10.06 5.52
C ASP A 19 -2.04 10.01 4.23
N TYR A 20 -3.08 10.82 4.22
CA TYR A 20 -4.02 10.86 3.11
C TYR A 20 -3.37 11.30 1.77
N PRO A 21 -2.55 12.37 1.71
CA PRO A 21 -1.90 12.76 0.46
C PRO A 21 -1.01 11.67 -0.14
N THR A 22 -0.16 11.03 0.66
CA THR A 22 0.70 9.94 0.17
C THR A 22 -0.09 8.72 -0.28
N ALA A 23 -1.17 8.37 0.43
CA ALA A 23 -2.06 7.29 0.00
C ALA A 23 -2.77 7.60 -1.33
N ARG A 24 -3.19 8.85 -1.54
CA ARG A 24 -3.77 9.31 -2.82
C ARG A 24 -2.75 9.24 -3.96
N LEU A 25 -1.50 9.61 -3.73
CA LEU A 25 -0.44 9.51 -4.72
C LEU A 25 -0.11 8.05 -5.06
N ALA A 26 -0.06 7.18 -4.07
CA ALA A 26 0.18 5.75 -4.27
C ALA A 26 -0.94 5.06 -5.06
N GLU A 27 -2.20 5.45 -4.86
CA GLU A 27 -3.33 5.03 -5.69
C GLU A 27 -3.18 5.53 -7.14
N ALA A 28 -2.87 6.82 -7.32
CA ALA A 28 -2.68 7.41 -8.65
C ALA A 28 -1.49 6.80 -9.43
N ALA A 29 -0.47 6.31 -8.71
CA ALA A 29 0.68 5.62 -9.28
C ALA A 29 0.40 4.15 -9.67
N GLY A 30 -0.80 3.64 -9.39
CA GLY A 30 -1.21 2.27 -9.75
C GLY A 30 -0.81 1.21 -8.73
N GLY A 31 -0.60 1.57 -7.46
CA GLY A 31 -0.39 0.59 -6.40
C GLY A 31 -1.63 -0.27 -6.16
N ASP A 32 -1.45 -1.58 -5.99
CA ASP A 32 -2.56 -2.51 -5.75
C ASP A 32 -3.13 -2.40 -4.32
N ALA A 33 -2.30 -1.96 -3.37
CA ALA A 33 -2.68 -1.77 -1.97
C ALA A 33 -1.70 -0.88 -1.20
N ILE A 34 -2.20 -0.33 -0.09
CA ILE A 34 -1.42 0.41 0.90
C ILE A 34 -1.12 -0.48 2.11
N LEU A 35 0.14 -0.48 2.55
CA LEU A 35 0.60 -1.15 3.78
C LEU A 35 0.88 -0.11 4.87
N VAL A 36 0.01 -0.03 5.86
CA VAL A 36 0.26 0.76 7.07
C VAL A 36 0.99 -0.13 8.07
N GLY A 37 2.32 -0.04 8.07
CA GLY A 37 3.21 -0.85 8.92
C GLY A 37 3.83 -0.08 10.09
N ASP A 38 4.55 -0.82 10.93
CA ASP A 38 5.37 -0.30 12.03
C ASP A 38 6.58 0.51 11.55
N SER A 39 6.95 0.39 10.26
CA SER A 39 7.94 1.25 9.61
C SER A 39 7.59 2.75 9.64
N LEU A 40 6.35 3.11 9.99
CA LEU A 40 5.96 4.46 10.38
C LEU A 40 6.94 5.09 11.39
N GLY A 41 7.34 4.33 12.42
CA GLY A 41 8.21 4.82 13.49
C GLY A 41 9.66 5.10 13.06
N MET A 42 10.06 4.68 11.86
CA MET A 42 11.40 4.95 11.31
C MET A 42 11.43 6.10 10.31
N VAL A 43 10.27 6.45 9.71
CA VAL A 43 10.23 7.35 8.56
C VAL A 43 9.36 8.60 8.75
N VAL A 44 8.54 8.65 9.80
CA VAL A 44 7.65 9.80 10.09
C VAL A 44 8.03 10.52 11.40
N LEU A 45 8.97 9.97 12.18
CA LEU A 45 9.45 10.54 13.45
C LEU A 45 10.73 11.36 13.28
#